data_AF-A0A1G4TPD8-F1
#
_entry.id   AF-A0A1G4TPD8-F1
#
_cell.length_a   1.000
_cell.length_b   1.000
_cell.length_c   1.000
_cell.angle_alpha   90.00
_cell.angle_beta   90.00
_cell.angle_gamma   90.00
#
_symmetry.space_group_name_H-M   'P 1'
#
loop_
_entity.id
_entity.type
_entity.pdbx_description
1 polymer ?
#
loop_
_entity_poly.entity_id
_entity_poly.type
_entity_poly.pdbx_seq_one_letter_code
_entity_poly.pdbx_strand_id
1 'polypeptide(L)'
;MKELDDDELQELLNSGLVPDNKTLSEEDKNDLLAYQNLFTALGTEPKEGLPMSFAANVRRKLQEQINRKNDLRFNLLALGIFAAGLALAYGLLSIMSPESGDMFLNAIISFKWLLLTLVAGFVGYLFIDQRLVNRSY
;
A
#
# COMPACT_ATOMS: atom_id res chain seq x y z
N MET A 1 11.85 -16.77 -5.15
CA MET A 1 11.99 -17.21 -3.74
C MET A 1 10.58 -17.30 -3.18
N LYS A 2 10.28 -18.23 -2.27
CA LYS A 2 8.95 -18.32 -1.65
C LYS A 2 8.85 -17.20 -0.61
N GLU A 3 7.85 -16.33 -0.74
CA GLU A 3 7.48 -15.41 0.35
C GLU A 3 6.78 -16.22 1.44
N LEU A 4 7.14 -15.97 2.70
CA LEU A 4 6.56 -16.63 3.86
C LEU A 4 5.41 -15.79 4.41
N ASP A 5 4.38 -16.46 4.93
CA ASP A 5 3.28 -15.79 5.64
C ASP A 5 3.69 -15.41 7.07
N ASP A 6 2.98 -14.47 7.69
CA ASP A 6 3.28 -13.96 9.06
C ASP A 6 3.32 -15.10 10.09
N ASP A 7 2.41 -16.07 9.97
CA ASP A 7 2.34 -17.25 10.83
C ASP A 7 3.57 -18.16 10.66
N GLU A 8 4.05 -18.34 9.42
CA GLU A 8 5.25 -19.14 9.10
C GLU A 8 6.51 -18.46 9.69
N LEU A 9 6.61 -17.13 9.59
CA LEU A 9 7.71 -16.35 10.17
C LEU A 9 7.74 -16.41 11.71
N GLN A 10 6.58 -16.38 12.34
CA GLN A 10 6.47 -16.48 13.79
C GLN A 10 6.84 -17.89 14.30
N GLU A 11 6.46 -18.94 13.57
CA GLU A 11 6.84 -20.31 13.88
C GLU A 11 8.36 -20.53 13.76
N LEU A 12 9.01 -19.91 12.77
CA LEU A 12 10.47 -19.93 12.61
C LEU A 12 11.20 -19.29 13.79
N LEU A 13 10.70 -18.16 14.30
CA LEU A 13 11.23 -17.49 15.49
C LEU A 13 11.04 -18.33 16.75
N ASN A 14 9.86 -18.91 16.95
CA ASN A 14 9.54 -19.75 18.11
C ASN A 14 10.35 -21.05 18.14
N SER A 15 10.65 -21.61 16.96
CA SER A 15 11.45 -22.83 16.82
C SER A 15 12.96 -22.61 16.91
N GLY A 16 13.43 -21.36 16.98
CA GLY A 16 14.86 -21.01 17.03
C GLY A 16 15.62 -21.32 15.75
N LEU A 17 14.90 -21.62 14.66
CA LEU A 17 15.47 -21.92 13.35
C LEU A 17 15.75 -20.60 12.62
N VAL A 18 16.99 -20.10 12.72
CA VAL A 18 17.45 -19.00 11.88
C VAL A 18 17.68 -19.55 10.47
N PRO A 19 16.84 -19.22 9.46
CA PRO A 19 17.01 -19.77 8.13
C PRO A 19 18.31 -19.25 7.53
N ASP A 20 19.00 -20.08 6.74
CA ASP A 20 20.20 -19.66 6.03
C ASP A 20 19.84 -18.46 5.12
N ASN A 21 20.67 -17.40 5.15
CA ASN A 21 20.44 -16.05 4.62
C ASN A 21 20.16 -16.02 3.09
N LYS A 22 20.26 -17.18 2.41
CA LYS A 22 20.02 -17.39 0.99
C LYS A 22 18.59 -17.82 0.63
N THR A 23 17.74 -18.13 1.62
CA THR A 23 16.42 -18.75 1.36
C THR A 23 15.25 -17.79 1.48
N LEU A 24 15.44 -16.67 2.17
CA LEU A 24 14.42 -15.66 2.45
C LEU A 24 14.48 -14.49 1.48
N SER A 25 13.32 -13.89 1.18
CA SER A 25 13.26 -12.61 0.49
C SER A 25 13.83 -11.49 1.38
N GLU A 26 14.23 -10.36 0.80
CA GLU A 26 14.68 -9.20 1.59
C GLU A 26 13.55 -8.58 2.44
N GLU A 27 12.30 -8.79 2.05
CA GLU A 27 11.12 -8.36 2.81
C GLU A 27 10.94 -9.26 4.05
N ASP A 28 10.96 -10.58 3.85
CA ASP A 28 10.86 -11.58 4.92
C ASP A 28 11.97 -11.41 5.98
N LYS A 29 13.18 -11.04 5.56
CA LYS A 29 14.31 -10.77 6.46
C LYS A 29 14.05 -9.57 7.36
N ASN A 30 13.49 -8.50 6.81
CA ASN A 30 13.16 -7.30 7.59
C ASN A 30 12.03 -7.58 8.58
N ASP A 31 11.02 -8.35 8.17
CA ASP A 31 9.91 -8.72 9.03
C ASP A 31 10.36 -9.64 10.17
N LEU A 32 11.22 -10.63 9.89
CA LEU A 32 11.78 -11.50 10.91
C LEU A 32 12.65 -10.73 11.93
N LEU A 33 13.44 -9.75 11.48
CA LEU A 33 14.16 -8.81 12.34
C LEU A 33 13.21 -7.95 13.20
N ALA A 34 12.11 -7.48 12.63
CA ALA A 34 11.12 -6.70 13.35
C ALA A 34 10.45 -7.53 14.45
N TYR A 35 10.06 -8.77 14.16
CA TYR A 35 9.50 -9.70 15.14
C TYR A 35 10.50 -10.03 16.26
N GLN A 36 11.78 -10.28 15.92
CA GLN A 36 12.81 -10.54 16.92
C GLN A 36 12.98 -9.38 17.90
N ASN A 37 13.02 -8.14 17.38
CA ASN A 37 13.11 -6.94 18.20
C ASN A 37 11.86 -6.76 19.07
N LEU A 38 10.68 -7.04 18.54
CA LEU A 38 9.42 -6.97 19.27
C LEU A 38 9.38 -7.97 20.43
N PHE A 39 9.71 -9.24 20.18
CA PHE A 39 9.76 -10.26 21.23
C PHE A 39 10.79 -9.95 22.31
N THR A 40 11.95 -9.42 21.91
CA THR A 40 12.98 -8.98 22.85
C THR A 40 12.46 -7.86 23.74
N ALA A 41 11.79 -6.86 23.16
CA ALA A 41 11.20 -5.74 23.91
C ALA A 41 10.03 -6.16 24.81
N LEU A 42 9.21 -7.13 24.38
CA LEU A 42 8.10 -7.68 25.15
C LEU A 42 8.56 -8.64 26.26
N GLY A 43 9.68 -9.31 26.08
CA GLY A 43 10.29 -10.21 27.08
C GLY A 43 11.01 -9.48 28.20
N THR A 44 11.31 -8.18 28.03
CA THR A 44 11.86 -7.33 29.09
C THR A 44 10.75 -6.67 29.88
N GLU A 45 10.72 -6.91 31.20
CA GLU A 45 9.79 -6.22 32.08
C GLU A 45 10.09 -4.70 32.07
N PRO A 46 9.08 -3.84 31.83
CA PRO A 46 9.30 -2.41 31.77
C PRO A 46 9.64 -1.88 33.17
N LYS A 47 10.63 -0.97 33.24
CA LYS A 47 11.09 -0.37 34.51
C LYS A 47 10.01 0.41 35.25
N GLU A 48 9.00 0.86 34.52
CA GLU A 48 7.81 1.55 35.00
C GLU A 48 6.57 0.91 34.37
N GLY A 49 5.41 0.97 35.04
CA GLY A 49 4.16 0.44 34.49
C GLY A 49 3.78 1.11 33.16
N LEU A 50 3.15 0.35 32.26
CA LEU A 50 2.68 0.90 30.98
C LEU A 50 1.64 2.00 31.23
N PRO A 51 1.65 3.09 30.46
CA PRO A 51 0.64 4.13 30.59
C PRO A 51 -0.74 3.56 30.28
N MET A 52 -1.76 4.06 30.97
CA MET A 52 -3.15 3.56 30.85
C MET A 52 -3.67 3.58 29.39
N SER A 53 -3.14 4.49 28.55
CA SER A 53 -3.49 4.62 27.14
C SER A 53 -2.60 3.82 26.18
N PHE A 54 -1.67 3.00 26.68
CA PHE A 54 -0.69 2.29 25.84
C PHE A 54 -1.36 1.42 24.78
N ALA A 55 -2.24 0.51 25.20
CA ALA A 55 -2.94 -0.40 24.28
C ALA A 55 -3.79 0.35 23.25
N ALA A 56 -4.46 1.44 23.67
CA ALA A 56 -5.24 2.28 22.76
C ALA A 56 -4.35 3.00 21.73
N ASN A 57 -3.19 3.51 22.15
CA ASN A 57 -2.23 4.17 21.27
C ASN A 57 -1.59 3.20 20.27
N VAL A 58 -1.21 1.99 20.72
CA VAL A 58 -0.65 0.95 19.85
C VAL A 58 -1.69 0.51 18.82
N ARG A 59 -2.91 0.19 19.26
CA ARG A 59 -4.00 -0.21 18.36
C ARG A 59 -4.30 0.88 17.33
N ARG A 60 -4.37 2.14 17.76
CA ARG A 60 -4.61 3.27 16.86
C ARG A 60 -3.52 3.38 15.80
N LYS A 61 -2.24 3.33 16.20
CA LYS A 61 -1.11 3.38 15.26
C LYS A 61 -1.12 2.21 14.27
N LEU A 62 -1.42 1.00 14.74
CA LEU A 62 -1.48 -0.19 13.88
C LEU A 62 -2.65 -0.10 12.89
N GLN A 63 -3.82 0.30 13.35
CA GLN A 63 -4.99 0.47 12.48
C GLN A 63 -4.76 1.58 11.44
N GLU A 64 -4.12 2.69 11.84
CA GLU A 64 -3.73 3.74 10.89
C GLU A 64 -2.78 3.20 9.81
N GLN A 65 -1.82 2.34 10.14
CA GLN A 65 -0.93 1.72 9.14
C GLN A 65 -1.66 0.76 8.20
N ILE A 66 -2.54 -0.11 8.74
CA ILE A 66 -3.32 -1.07 7.95
C ILE A 66 -4.28 -0.34 6.99
N ASN A 67 -5.02 0.64 7.50
CA ASN A 67 -5.97 1.41 6.69
C ASN A 67 -5.26 2.10 5.52
N ARG A 68 -4.04 2.62 5.71
CA ARG A 68 -3.29 3.31 4.65
C ARG A 68 -2.82 2.41 3.51
N LYS A 69 -2.37 1.18 3.79
CA LYS A 69 -2.01 0.22 2.72
C LYS A 69 -3.25 -0.11 1.88
N ASN A 70 -4.41 -0.23 2.52
CA ASN A 70 -5.67 -0.44 1.82
C ASN A 70 -6.13 0.81 1.04
N ASP A 71 -6.02 2.00 1.62
CA ASP A 71 -6.45 3.24 0.98
C ASP A 71 -5.66 3.53 -0.29
N LEU A 72 -4.34 3.30 -0.31
CA LEU A 72 -3.55 3.50 -1.53
C LEU A 72 -3.98 2.52 -2.64
N ARG A 73 -4.09 1.24 -2.32
CA ARG A 73 -4.52 0.20 -3.27
C ARG A 73 -5.92 0.51 -3.80
N PHE A 74 -6.82 0.95 -2.94
CA PHE A 74 -8.17 1.36 -3.29
C PHE A 74 -8.18 2.59 -4.22
N ASN A 75 -7.39 3.62 -3.89
CA ASN A 75 -7.29 4.84 -4.70
C ASN A 75 -6.69 4.58 -6.09
N LEU A 76 -5.69 3.68 -6.18
CA LEU A 76 -5.15 3.24 -7.48
C LEU A 76 -6.17 2.42 -8.27
N LEU A 77 -6.94 1.56 -7.59
CA LEU A 77 -8.06 0.82 -8.20
C LEU A 77 -9.11 1.77 -8.78
N ALA A 78 -9.48 2.82 -8.05
CA ALA A 78 -10.43 3.82 -8.51
C ALA A 78 -9.94 4.53 -9.79
N LEU A 79 -8.64 4.85 -9.86
CA LEU A 79 -8.03 5.42 -11.06
C LEU A 79 -8.05 4.43 -12.24
N GLY A 80 -7.78 3.15 -11.95
CA GLY A 80 -7.90 2.06 -12.93
C GLY A 80 -9.32 1.90 -13.47
N ILE A 81 -10.33 1.94 -12.60
CA ILE A 81 -11.76 1.86 -12.97
C ILE A 81 -12.14 3.08 -13.84
N PHE A 82 -11.68 4.26 -13.49
CA PHE A 82 -11.91 5.47 -14.29
C PHE A 82 -11.32 5.33 -15.70
N ALA A 83 -10.07 4.89 -15.82
CA ALA A 83 -9.43 4.66 -17.11
C ALA A 83 -10.14 3.55 -17.92
N ALA A 84 -10.55 2.47 -17.26
CA ALA A 84 -11.32 1.39 -17.88
C ALA A 84 -12.67 1.88 -18.40
N GLY A 85 -13.36 2.76 -17.65
CA GLY A 85 -14.60 3.39 -18.10
C GLY A 85 -14.44 4.21 -19.38
N LEU A 86 -13.37 5.01 -19.47
CA LEU A 86 -13.05 5.75 -20.69
C LEU A 86 -12.73 4.82 -21.87
N ALA A 87 -11.97 3.74 -21.63
CA ALA A 87 -11.65 2.76 -22.66
C ALA A 87 -12.90 2.01 -23.16
N LEU A 88 -13.82 1.64 -22.26
CA LEU A 88 -15.09 1.02 -22.62
C LEU A 88 -15.99 1.97 -23.41
N ALA A 89 -16.09 3.24 -22.99
CA ALA A 89 -16.83 4.25 -23.73
C ALA A 89 -16.29 4.42 -25.16
N TYR A 90 -14.96 4.53 -25.30
CA TYR A 90 -14.31 4.57 -26.60
C TYR A 90 -14.59 3.32 -27.44
N GLY A 91 -14.45 2.13 -26.85
CA GLY A 91 -14.67 0.85 -27.53
C GLY A 91 -16.09 0.71 -28.05
N LEU A 92 -17.10 1.01 -27.22
CA LEU A 92 -18.51 0.98 -27.60
C LEU A 92 -18.82 1.98 -28.72
N LEU A 93 -18.33 3.21 -28.60
CA LEU A 93 -18.54 4.24 -29.63
C LEU A 93 -17.89 3.84 -30.95
N SER A 94 -16.68 3.28 -30.92
CA SER A 94 -15.95 2.85 -32.11
C SER A 94 -16.59 1.67 -32.82
N ILE A 95 -17.20 0.74 -32.08
CA ILE A 95 -17.95 -0.39 -32.66
C ILE A 95 -19.24 0.10 -33.34
N MET A 96 -19.94 1.07 -32.71
CA MET A 96 -21.23 1.54 -33.21
C MET A 96 -21.07 2.50 -34.40
N SER A 97 -20.07 3.38 -34.33
CA SER A 97 -19.72 4.31 -35.41
C SER A 97 -18.26 4.76 -35.24
N PRO A 98 -17.33 4.37 -36.12
CA PRO A 98 -15.92 4.72 -36.01
C PRO A 98 -15.69 6.24 -35.85
N GLU A 99 -16.47 7.06 -36.56
CA GLU A 99 -16.39 8.53 -36.47
C GLU A 99 -16.67 9.07 -35.06
N SER A 100 -17.63 8.50 -34.33
CA SER A 100 -17.92 8.92 -32.96
C SER A 100 -16.80 8.52 -31.99
N GLY A 101 -16.15 7.38 -32.23
CA GLY A 101 -14.97 6.96 -31.48
C GLY A 101 -13.80 7.93 -31.66
N ASP A 102 -13.53 8.33 -32.91
CA ASP A 102 -12.48 9.30 -33.23
C ASP A 102 -12.77 10.69 -32.66
N MET A 103 -14.03 11.15 -32.74
CA MET A 103 -14.44 12.40 -32.10
C MET A 103 -14.26 12.35 -30.57
N PHE A 104 -14.61 11.23 -29.94
CA PHE A 104 -14.45 11.03 -28.51
C PHE A 104 -12.96 11.02 -28.09
N LEU A 105 -12.10 10.31 -28.82
CA LEU A 105 -10.66 10.34 -28.56
C LEU A 105 -10.09 11.75 -28.76
N ASN A 106 -10.45 12.43 -29.84
CA ASN A 106 -9.98 13.79 -30.08
C ASN A 106 -10.42 14.75 -28.97
N ALA A 107 -11.64 14.60 -28.45
CA ALA A 107 -12.09 15.37 -27.30
C ALA A 107 -11.23 15.08 -26.06
N ILE A 108 -11.00 13.82 -25.71
CA ILE A 108 -10.13 13.43 -24.58
C ILE A 108 -8.71 14.00 -24.75
N ILE A 109 -8.13 13.83 -25.93
CA ILE A 109 -6.77 14.30 -26.25
C ILE A 109 -6.68 15.82 -26.22
N SER A 110 -7.75 16.54 -26.58
CA SER A 110 -7.82 18.00 -26.47
C SER A 110 -7.68 18.45 -25.01
N PHE A 111 -8.20 17.66 -24.07
CA PHE A 111 -8.07 17.89 -22.63
C PHE A 111 -6.89 17.16 -21.98
N LYS A 112 -5.92 16.65 -22.77
CA LYS A 112 -4.80 15.84 -22.24
C LYS A 112 -4.03 16.52 -21.11
N TRP A 113 -3.84 17.83 -21.19
CA TRP A 113 -3.11 18.58 -20.16
C TRP A 113 -3.90 18.67 -18.86
N LEU A 114 -5.21 18.88 -18.94
CA LEU A 114 -6.10 18.93 -17.78
C LEU A 114 -6.14 17.55 -17.10
N LEU A 115 -6.32 16.48 -17.88
CA LEU A 115 -6.27 15.10 -17.39
C LEU A 115 -4.92 14.78 -16.74
N LEU A 116 -3.81 15.16 -17.37
CA LEU A 116 -2.47 14.91 -16.83
C LEU A 116 -2.26 15.67 -15.52
N THR A 117 -2.69 16.93 -15.42
CA THR A 117 -2.62 17.67 -14.15
C THR A 117 -3.49 17.08 -13.05
N LEU A 118 -4.66 16.54 -13.40
CA LEU A 118 -5.55 15.88 -12.44
C LEU A 118 -4.91 14.58 -11.91
N VAL A 119 -4.39 13.74 -12.79
CA VAL A 119 -3.69 12.50 -12.41
C VAL A 119 -2.43 12.82 -11.61
N ALA A 120 -1.62 13.77 -12.05
CA ALA A 120 -0.40 14.18 -11.36
C ALA A 120 -0.71 14.80 -9.98
N GLY A 121 -1.77 15.60 -9.87
CA GLY A 121 -2.24 16.16 -8.61
C GLY A 121 -2.74 15.09 -7.65
N PHE A 122 -3.51 14.12 -8.15
CA PHE A 122 -4.01 13.00 -7.36
C PHE A 122 -2.88 12.09 -6.87
N VAL A 123 -1.96 11.68 -7.75
CA VAL A 123 -0.79 10.88 -7.38
C VAL A 123 0.14 11.66 -6.46
N GLY A 124 0.35 12.95 -6.73
CA GLY A 124 1.16 13.84 -5.90
C GLY A 124 0.58 14.00 -4.50
N TYR A 125 -0.74 14.13 -4.38
CA TYR A 125 -1.45 14.14 -3.10
C TYR A 125 -1.21 12.83 -2.34
N LEU A 126 -1.42 11.68 -2.98
CA LEU A 126 -1.16 10.37 -2.37
C LEU A 126 0.30 10.22 -1.92
N PHE A 127 1.25 10.70 -2.73
CA PHE A 127 2.67 10.65 -2.40
C PHE A 127 3.02 11.55 -1.20
N ILE A 128 2.48 12.77 -1.15
CA ILE A 128 2.71 13.70 -0.04
C ILE A 128 2.09 13.16 1.25
N ASP A 129 0.87 12.63 1.17
CA ASP A 129 0.19 11.99 2.30
C ASP A 129 1.02 10.81 2.87
N GLN A 130 1.55 9.96 1.99
CA GLN A 130 2.47 8.89 2.39
C GLN A 130 3.78 9.43 3.00
N ARG A 131 4.38 10.45 2.38
CA ARG A 131 5.70 10.98 2.79
C ARG A 131 5.66 11.74 4.10
N LEU A 132 4.62 12.54 4.35
CA LEU A 132 4.50 13.34 5.57
C LEU A 132 4.44 12.46 6.81
N VAL A 133 3.88 11.26 6.72
CA VAL A 133 3.78 10.40 7.89
C VAL A 133 5.00 9.51 8.13
N ASN A 134 5.77 9.18 7.08
CA ASN A 134 7.07 8.53 7.27
C ASN A 134 8.10 9.41 8.00
N ARG A 135 7.85 10.72 8.12
CA ARG A 135 8.67 11.65 8.91
C ARG A 135 8.24 11.82 10.37
N SER A 136 7.12 11.23 10.77
CA SER A 136 6.61 11.33 12.16
C SER A 136 7.14 10.22 13.08
N TYR A 137 8.17 9.50 12.65
CA TYR A 137 8.86 8.44 13.39
C TYR A 137 10.35 8.76 13.47
#